data_AF-A0A919WEL1-F1
#
_entry.id   AF-A0A919WEL1-F1
#
_cell.length_a   1.000
_cell.length_b   1.000
_cell.length_c   1.000
_cell.angle_alpha   90.00
_cell.angle_beta   90.00
_cell.angle_gamma   90.00
#
_symmetry.space_group_name_H-M   'P 1'
#
loop_
_entity.id
_entity.type
_entity.pdbx_description
1 polymer ?
#
loop_
_entity_poly.entity_id
_entity_poly.type
_entity_poly.pdbx_seq_one_letter_code
_entity_poly.pdbx_strand_id
1 'polypeptide(L)'
;MWEKIKNICGLIYRIILAISIVAFAFFVFITLMNKTLSQNQQILTYISLVVVLLSIPGIIDTFAKELNPKKKKYKLTCKCPKCKHLIQMDMIEE
;
A
#
# COMPACT_ATOMS: atom_id res chain seq x y z
N MET A 1 7.12 -1.52 -25.79
CA MET A 1 6.12 -2.60 -25.57
C MET A 1 6.25 -3.24 -24.19
N TRP A 2 7.47 -3.57 -23.75
CA TRP A 2 7.71 -4.24 -22.46
C TRP A 2 7.20 -3.46 -21.24
N GLU A 3 7.34 -2.14 -21.22
CA GLU A 3 6.83 -1.29 -20.13
C GLU A 3 5.29 -1.29 -20.04
N LYS A 4 4.59 -1.36 -21.18
CA LYS A 4 3.12 -1.46 -21.21
C LYS A 4 2.65 -2.81 -20.67
N ILE A 5 3.34 -3.89 -21.04
CA ILE A 5 3.06 -5.24 -20.54
C ILE A 5 3.31 -5.31 -19.02
N LYS A 6 4.41 -4.74 -18.54
CA LYS A 6 4.74 -4.67 -17.11
C LYS A 6 3.68 -3.91 -16.32
N ASN A 7 3.19 -2.78 -16.85
CA ASN A 7 2.12 -2.02 -16.21
C ASN A 7 0.79 -2.78 -16.20
N ILE A 8 0.40 -3.42 -17.30
CA ILE A 8 -0.86 -4.19 -17.37
C ILE A 8 -0.80 -5.38 -16.42
N CYS A 9 0.29 -6.15 -16.41
CA CYS A 9 0.48 -7.25 -15.46
C CYS A 9 0.44 -6.76 -14.00
N GLY A 10 1.07 -5.62 -13.70
CA GLY A 10 1.02 -5.04 -12.35
C GLY A 10 -0.39 -4.63 -11.92
N LEU A 11 -1.19 -4.12 -12.86
CA LEU A 11 -2.57 -3.71 -12.60
C LEU A 11 -3.50 -4.92 -12.39
N ILE A 12 -3.37 -5.95 -13.24
CA ILE A 12 -4.09 -7.23 -13.09
C ILE A 12 -3.75 -7.89 -11.76
N TYR A 13 -2.47 -7.94 -11.38
CA TYR A 13 -2.03 -8.50 -10.12
C TYR A 13 -2.65 -7.79 -8.91
N ARG A 14 -2.71 -6.44 -8.94
CA ARG A 14 -3.37 -5.65 -7.89
C ARG A 14 -4.87 -5.93 -7.79
N ILE A 15 -5.55 -6.08 -8.93
CA ILE A 15 -6.97 -6.42 -8.97
C ILE A 15 -7.21 -7.81 -8.37
N ILE A 16 -6.40 -8.81 -8.75
CA ILE A 16 -6.51 -10.18 -8.20
C ILE A 16 -6.27 -10.18 -6.70
N LEU A 17 -5.25 -9.44 -6.21
CA LEU A 17 -5.01 -9.28 -4.78
C LEU A 17 -6.21 -8.64 -4.07
N ALA A 18 -6.77 -7.57 -4.61
CA ALA A 18 -7.92 -6.90 -4.03
C ALA A 18 -9.14 -7.84 -3.93
N ILE A 19 -9.45 -8.58 -5.00
CA ILE A 19 -10.53 -9.57 -5.02
C ILE A 19 -10.27 -10.68 -3.99
N SER A 20 -9.05 -11.18 -3.90
CA SER A 20 -8.65 -12.20 -2.92
C SER A 20 -8.87 -11.73 -1.48
N ILE A 21 -8.50 -10.49 -1.16
CA ILE A 21 -8.69 -9.89 0.17
C ILE A 21 -10.19 -9.76 0.50
N VAL A 22 -11.00 -9.29 -0.44
CA VAL A 22 -12.46 -9.15 -0.24
C VAL A 22 -13.12 -10.51 -0.05
N ALA A 23 -12.76 -11.50 -0.87
CA ALA A 23 -13.27 -12.87 -0.74
C ALA A 23 -12.88 -13.50 0.60
N PHE A 24 -11.63 -13.28 1.04
CA PHE A 24 -11.15 -13.74 2.34
C PHE A 24 -11.90 -13.08 3.50
N ALA A 25 -12.12 -11.76 3.45
CA ALA A 25 -12.89 -11.05 4.46
C ALA A 25 -14.33 -11.59 4.56
N PHE A 26 -14.96 -11.88 3.42
CA PHE A 26 -16.28 -12.48 3.38
C PHE A 26 -16.29 -13.90 3.97
N PHE A 27 -15.27 -14.71 3.67
CA PHE A 27 -15.09 -16.04 4.26
C PHE A 27 -14.97 -15.98 5.79
N VAL A 28 -14.15 -15.06 6.32
CA VAL A 28 -14.01 -14.85 7.77
C VAL A 28 -15.34 -14.44 8.39
N PHE A 29 -16.09 -13.55 7.73
CA PHE A 29 -17.40 -13.12 8.19
C PHE A 29 -18.40 -14.28 8.29
N ILE A 30 -18.50 -15.12 7.26
CA ILE A 30 -19.34 -16.33 7.29
C ILE A 30 -18.90 -17.28 8.41
N THR A 31 -17.59 -17.48 8.56
CA THR A 31 -17.04 -18.34 9.61
C THR A 31 -17.44 -17.85 11.01
N LEU A 32 -17.42 -16.53 11.23
CA LEU A 32 -17.84 -15.91 12.50
C LEU A 32 -19.35 -15.98 12.73
N MET A 33 -20.17 -15.89 11.68
CA MET A 33 -21.63 -16.05 11.79
C MET A 33 -22.03 -17.48 12.15
N ASN A 34 -21.22 -18.48 11.80
CA ASN A 34 -21.50 -19.87 12.10
C ASN A 34 -20.94 -20.27 13.47
N LYS A 35 -21.84 -20.49 14.45
CA LYS A 35 -21.49 -20.82 15.85
C LYS A 35 -20.54 -22.02 15.98
N THR A 36 -20.68 -23.05 15.14
CA THR A 36 -19.84 -24.25 15.22
C THR A 36 -18.42 -24.01 14.73
N LEU A 37 -18.26 -23.17 13.70
CA LEU A 37 -16.96 -22.81 13.15
C LEU A 37 -16.25 -21.76 14.01
N SER A 38 -16.99 -20.80 14.56
CA SER A 38 -16.45 -19.77 15.45
C SER A 38 -15.97 -20.31 16.79
N GLN A 39 -16.43 -21.48 17.24
CA GLN A 39 -15.96 -22.12 18.47
C GLN A 39 -14.75 -23.04 18.24
N ASN A 40 -14.42 -23.34 16.98
CA ASN A 40 -13.27 -24.18 16.68
C ASN A 40 -11.98 -23.34 16.70
N GLN A 41 -11.21 -23.50 17.77
CA GLN A 41 -9.96 -22.78 17.99
C GLN A 41 -8.90 -23.05 16.90
N GLN A 42 -8.91 -24.21 16.25
CA GLN A 42 -8.01 -24.50 15.13
C GLN A 42 -8.33 -23.59 13.94
N ILE A 43 -9.60 -23.44 13.60
CA ILE A 43 -10.05 -22.61 12.46
C ILE A 43 -9.70 -21.14 12.70
N LEU A 44 -9.94 -20.63 13.90
CA LEU A 44 -9.55 -19.27 14.29
C LEU A 44 -8.03 -19.06 14.20
N THR A 45 -7.24 -20.04 14.63
CA THR A 45 -5.77 -19.98 14.54
C THR A 45 -5.32 -19.94 13.08
N TYR A 46 -5.88 -20.79 12.21
CA TYR A 46 -5.59 -20.75 10.77
C TYR A 46 -5.94 -19.41 10.13
N ILE A 47 -7.12 -18.86 10.43
CA ILE A 47 -7.53 -17.54 9.93
C ILE A 47 -6.52 -16.47 10.36
N SER A 48 -6.12 -16.47 11.63
CA SER A 48 -5.15 -15.50 12.15
C SER A 48 -3.78 -15.60 11.45
N LEU A 49 -3.32 -16.81 11.16
CA LEU A 49 -2.06 -17.07 10.46
C LEU A 49 -2.10 -16.56 9.01
N VAL A 50 -3.22 -16.80 8.33
CA VAL A 50 -3.44 -16.32 6.95
C VAL A 50 -3.54 -14.79 6.90
N VAL A 51 -4.18 -14.15 7.88
CA VAL A 51 -4.24 -12.68 7.99
C VAL A 51 -2.83 -12.09 8.13
N VAL A 52 -1.99 -12.68 8.99
CA VAL A 52 -0.59 -12.23 9.14
C VAL A 52 0.15 -12.36 7.81
N LEU A 53 0.05 -13.50 7.12
CA LEU A 53 0.68 -13.70 5.82
C LEU A 53 0.22 -12.69 4.76
N LEU A 54 -1.09 -12.39 4.70
CA LEU A 54 -1.65 -11.41 3.77
C LEU A 54 -1.20 -9.97 4.06
N SER A 55 -0.79 -9.66 5.30
CA SER A 55 -0.31 -8.33 5.68
C SER A 55 1.16 -8.06 5.33
N ILE A 56 1.97 -9.11 5.13
CA ILE A 56 3.41 -9.01 4.85
C ILE A 56 3.74 -8.13 3.63
N PRO A 57 3.06 -8.24 2.46
CA PRO A 57 3.39 -7.43 1.29
C PRO A 57 3.27 -5.92 1.54
N GLY A 58 2.24 -5.50 2.30
CA GLY A 58 2.03 -4.09 2.66
C GLY A 58 3.08 -3.58 3.65
N ILE A 59 3.47 -4.43 4.60
CA ILE A 59 4.54 -4.13 5.55
C ILE A 59 5.86 -3.93 4.79
N ILE A 60 6.20 -4.83 3.86
CA ILE A 60 7.42 -4.73 3.04
C ILE A 60 7.41 -3.45 2.19
N ASP A 61 6.29 -3.10 1.55
CA ASP A 61 6.18 -1.87 0.74
C ASP A 61 6.36 -0.61 1.60
N THR A 62 5.83 -0.63 2.83
CA THR A 62 5.98 0.46 3.79
C THR A 62 7.44 0.60 4.23
N PHE A 63 8.09 -0.50 4.63
CA PHE A 63 9.51 -0.50 4.98
C PHE A 63 10.39 -0.09 3.80
N ALA A 64 10.09 -0.52 2.57
CA ALA A 64 10.86 -0.14 1.40
C ALA A 64 10.79 1.36 1.10
N LYS A 65 9.63 1.99 1.33
CA LYS A 65 9.45 3.45 1.21
C LYS A 65 10.17 4.21 2.31
N GLU A 66 10.20 3.67 3.53
CA GLU A 66 10.89 4.28 4.66
C GLU A 66 12.42 4.18 4.52
N LEU A 67 12.92 3.06 3.97
CA LEU A 67 14.35 2.81 3.78
C LEU A 67 14.94 3.59 2.59
N ASN A 68 14.11 3.93 1.60
CA ASN A 68 14.46 4.79 0.46
C ASN A 68 13.44 5.92 0.33
N PRO A 69 13.47 6.91 1.24
CA PRO A 69 12.56 8.04 1.16
C PRO A 69 12.82 8.78 -0.15
N LYS A 70 11.79 8.93 -0.98
CA LYS A 70 11.89 9.78 -2.17
C LYS A 70 12.11 11.21 -1.68
N LYS A 71 13.30 11.76 -1.97
CA LYS A 71 13.66 13.17 -1.73
C LYS A 71 12.52 14.06 -2.18
N LYS A 72 11.90 14.77 -1.24
CA LYS A 72 10.75 15.63 -1.55
C LYS A 72 11.25 16.84 -2.34
N LYS A 73 10.49 17.21 -3.37
CA LYS A 73 10.73 18.45 -4.12
C LYS A 73 9.87 19.54 -3.50
N TYR A 74 10.51 20.56 -2.94
CA TYR A 74 9.83 21.71 -2.36
C TYR A 74 9.86 22.86 -3.35
N LYS A 75 8.70 23.49 -3.58
CA LYS A 75 8.62 24.74 -4.31
C LYS A 75 8.82 25.90 -3.34
N LEU A 76 9.91 26.62 -3.48
CA LEU A 76 10.19 27.82 -2.70
C LEU A 76 9.85 29.04 -3.53
N THR A 77 9.04 29.93 -2.95
CA THR A 77 8.76 31.24 -3.52
C THR A 77 9.55 32.29 -2.75
N CYS A 78 10.54 32.88 -3.40
CA CYS A 78 11.36 33.95 -2.82
C CYS A 78 11.03 35.27 -3.51
N LYS A 79 10.95 36.36 -2.75
CA LYS A 79 10.76 37.70 -3.30
C LYS A 79 12.12 38.37 -3.46
N CYS A 80 12.45 38.79 -4.67
CA CYS A 80 13.69 39.51 -4.97
C CYS A 80 13.76 40.80 -4.13
N PRO A 81 14.79 41.01 -3.27
CA PRO A 81 14.85 42.18 -2.39
C PRO A 81 15.01 43.49 -3.17
N LYS A 82 15.61 43.44 -4.37
CA LYS A 82 15.90 44.62 -5.21
C LYS A 82 14.77 44.94 -6.20
N CYS A 83 14.13 43.91 -6.73
CA CYS A 83 13.20 44.00 -7.86
C CYS A 83 11.75 43.61 -7.50
N LYS A 84 11.50 43.16 -6.26
CA LYS A 84 10.20 42.72 -5.71
C LYS A 84 9.46 41.63 -6.51
N HIS A 85 10.09 41.07 -7.53
CA HIS A 85 9.58 39.97 -8.34
C HIS A 85 9.55 38.67 -7.54
N LEU A 86 8.53 37.84 -7.78
CA LEU A 86 8.40 36.51 -7.18
C LEU A 86 9.16 35.51 -8.03
N ILE A 87 10.15 34.85 -7.42
CA ILE A 87 10.96 33.82 -8.04
C ILE A 87 10.52 32.49 -7.44
N GLN A 88 10.13 31.54 -8.29
CA GLN A 88 9.86 30.16 -7.88
C GLN A 88 11.09 29.30 -8.14
N MET A 89 11.52 28.54 -7.14
CA MET A 89 12.67 27.65 -7.20
C MET A 89 12.25 26.26 -6.70
N ASP A 90 12.63 25.22 -7.43
CA ASP A 90 12.42 23.83 -7.00
C ASP A 90 13.67 23.35 -6.24
N MET A 91 13.56 23.13 -4.93
CA MET A 91 14.62 22.53 -4.12
C MET A 91 14.38 21.03 -3.95
N ILE A 92 15.45 20.24 -4.01
CA ILE A 92 15.44 18.78 -3.77
C ILE A 92 16.15 18.55 -2.44
N GLU A 93 15.48 17.89 -1.49
CA GLU A 93 16.05 17.49 -0.19
C GLU A 93 17.30 16.59 -0.42
N GLU A 94 18.45 16.92 0.20
CA GLU A 94 19.66 16.07 0.13
C GLU A 94 19.60 14.85 1.04
#